data_AF-A0A0F2RYC1-F1
#
_entry.id   AF-A0A0F2RYC1-F1
#
_cell.length_a   1.000
_cell.length_b   1.000
_cell.length_c   1.000
_cell.angle_alpha   90.00
_cell.angle_beta   90.00
_cell.angle_gamma   90.00
#
_symmetry.space_group_name_H-M   'P 1'
#
loop_
_entity.id
_entity.type
_entity.pdbx_description
1 polymer ?
#
loop_
_entity_poly.entity_id
_entity_poly.type
_entity_poly.pdbx_seq_one_letter_code
_entity_poly.pdbx_strand_id
1 'polypeptide(L)'
;MAKPLAFLGIGLFFGTGLGFLVAATSSVQLGGHDHDHGAAVHDHSAHDHGGTAHATLTEVTDPAPAMTLTLHPDGAQSRNLHIGVENFTFDPEGVNGPAVPGRGHAHLYLNGVKIARAYGPWMQLDALLVGTHELRVTLNANDHTQLASNGVPIETTIAVVIE
;
A
#
# COMPACT_ATOMS: atom_id res chain seq x y z
N MET A 1 39.88 -25.61 13.82
CA MET A 1 38.75 -26.51 13.52
C MET A 1 37.67 -26.25 14.57
N ALA A 2 36.63 -25.49 14.23
CA ALA A 2 35.57 -25.11 15.17
C ALA A 2 34.78 -26.36 15.59
N LYS A 3 34.45 -26.50 16.89
CA LYS A 3 33.74 -27.65 17.46
C LYS A 3 32.23 -27.34 17.54
N PRO A 4 31.42 -27.63 16.51
CA PRO A 4 29.98 -27.32 16.51
C PRO A 4 29.21 -28.04 17.64
N LEU A 5 29.74 -29.17 18.12
CA LEU A 5 29.13 -29.95 19.20
C LEU A 5 29.20 -29.27 20.58
N ALA A 6 30.15 -28.36 20.81
CA ALA A 6 30.25 -27.63 22.08
C ALA A 6 29.10 -26.63 22.25
N PHE A 7 28.70 -25.96 21.16
CA PHE A 7 27.58 -25.01 21.17
C PHE A 7 26.22 -25.71 21.28
N LEU A 8 26.08 -26.92 20.73
CA LEU A 8 24.87 -27.74 20.93
C LEU A 8 24.68 -28.12 22.40
N GLY A 9 25.75 -28.51 23.09
CA GLY A 9 25.70 -28.84 24.53
C GLY A 9 25.32 -27.65 25.41
N ILE A 10 25.87 -26.47 25.11
CA ILE A 10 25.51 -25.21 25.80
C ILE A 10 24.04 -24.86 25.53
N GLY A 11 23.60 -24.94 24.27
CA GLY A 11 22.21 -24.66 23.89
C GLY A 11 21.20 -25.57 24.58
N LEU A 12 21.50 -26.86 24.71
CA LEU A 12 20.61 -27.81 25.39
C LEU A 12 20.52 -27.52 26.90
N PHE A 13 21.65 -27.21 27.55
CA PHE A 13 21.69 -26.92 28.99
C PHE A 13 20.87 -25.68 29.37
N PHE A 14 21.00 -24.58 28.60
CA PHE A 14 20.21 -23.37 28.85
C PHE A 14 18.77 -23.47 28.34
N GLY A 15 18.54 -24.16 27.22
CA GLY A 15 17.21 -24.27 26.60
C GLY A 15 16.26 -25.20 27.35
N THR A 16 16.71 -26.38 27.80
CA THR A 16 15.82 -27.38 28.43
C THR A 16 15.99 -27.48 29.94
N GLY A 17 17.16 -27.11 30.49
CA GLY A 17 17.43 -27.19 31.93
C GLY A 17 16.98 -25.95 32.69
N LEU A 18 17.59 -24.81 32.39
CA LEU A 18 17.35 -23.55 33.10
C LEU A 18 16.00 -22.92 32.74
N GLY A 19 15.60 -22.96 31.46
CA GLY A 19 14.31 -22.45 31.00
C GLY A 19 13.09 -23.16 31.61
N PHE A 20 13.16 -24.49 31.73
CA PHE A 20 12.05 -25.29 32.28
C PHE A 20 11.86 -25.09 33.79
N LEU A 21 12.96 -24.93 34.55
CA LEU A 21 12.93 -24.67 35.99
C LEU A 21 12.40 -23.27 36.34
N VAL A 22 12.72 -22.25 35.54
CA VAL A 22 12.14 -20.91 35.68
C VAL A 22 10.65 -20.94 35.33
N ALA A 23 10.25 -21.62 34.25
CA ALA A 23 8.84 -21.72 33.86
C ALA A 23 7.98 -22.48 34.91
N ALA A 24 8.52 -23.53 35.53
CA ALA A 24 7.79 -24.33 36.53
C ALA A 24 7.65 -23.65 37.91
N THR A 25 8.50 -22.66 38.22
CA THR A 25 8.47 -21.95 39.52
C THR A 25 7.88 -20.55 39.42
N SER A 26 7.73 -20.04 38.20
CA SER A 26 7.02 -18.79 37.94
C SER A 26 5.54 -19.12 37.77
N SER A 27 4.66 -18.41 38.49
CA SER A 27 3.20 -18.45 38.26
C SER A 27 2.82 -17.76 36.95
N VAL A 28 3.57 -18.02 35.87
CA VAL A 28 3.24 -17.55 34.53
C VAL A 28 2.13 -18.47 34.05
N GLN A 29 0.90 -17.99 34.19
CA GLN A 29 -0.24 -18.58 33.52
C GLN A 29 0.09 -18.62 32.02
N LEU A 30 0.29 -19.84 31.49
CA LEU A 30 0.18 -20.09 30.06
C LEU A 30 -1.30 -19.95 29.71
N GLY A 31 -1.77 -18.70 29.69
CA GLY A 31 -3.06 -18.35 29.15
C GLY A 31 -3.02 -18.65 27.66
N GLY A 32 -3.60 -19.79 27.28
CA GLY A 32 -4.02 -19.99 25.91
C GLY A 32 -4.91 -18.81 25.54
N HIS A 33 -4.47 -18.02 24.57
CA HIS A 33 -5.34 -17.00 24.01
C HIS A 33 -6.31 -17.77 23.11
N ASP A 34 -7.59 -17.72 23.46
CA ASP A 34 -8.64 -18.15 22.54
C ASP A 34 -8.47 -17.33 21.26
N HIS A 35 -8.37 -18.01 20.13
CA HIS A 35 -8.57 -17.40 18.83
C HIS A 35 -10.07 -17.15 18.67
N ASP A 36 -10.58 -16.20 19.44
CA ASP A 36 -11.79 -15.49 19.03
C ASP A 36 -11.46 -14.91 17.67
N HIS A 37 -12.23 -15.30 16.65
CA HIS A 37 -12.23 -14.65 15.35
C HIS A 37 -12.90 -13.28 15.52
N GLY A 38 -12.31 -12.44 16.37
CA GLY A 38 -12.55 -11.02 16.42
C GLY A 38 -12.23 -10.51 15.03
N ALA A 39 -13.26 -10.02 14.37
CA ALA A 39 -13.24 -9.46 13.04
C ALA A 39 -11.96 -8.65 12.84
N ALA A 40 -10.95 -9.29 12.25
CA ALA A 40 -9.96 -8.56 11.51
C ALA A 40 -10.79 -7.76 10.53
N VAL A 41 -10.75 -6.44 10.69
CA VAL A 41 -11.08 -5.46 9.66
C VAL A 41 -10.10 -5.70 8.51
N HIS A 42 -10.26 -6.86 7.87
CA HIS A 42 -9.89 -7.07 6.51
C HIS A 42 -10.87 -6.20 5.74
N ASP A 43 -10.43 -4.99 5.43
CA ASP A 43 -11.03 -4.23 4.36
C ASP A 43 -10.89 -5.07 3.08
N HIS A 44 -11.92 -5.87 2.81
CA HIS A 44 -12.04 -6.68 1.61
C HIS A 44 -12.37 -5.82 0.37
N SER A 45 -12.29 -4.49 0.45
CA SER A 45 -12.41 -3.61 -0.72
C SER A 45 -11.23 -3.73 -1.70
N ALA A 46 -10.29 -4.65 -1.48
CA ALA A 46 -9.24 -5.02 -2.43
C ALA A 46 -9.64 -6.16 -3.40
N HIS A 47 -10.86 -6.72 -3.29
CA HIS A 47 -11.37 -7.74 -4.21
C HIS A 47 -12.54 -7.25 -5.08
N ASP A 48 -12.53 -5.99 -5.52
CA ASP A 48 -13.37 -5.62 -6.67
C ASP A 48 -12.65 -6.04 -7.97
N HIS A 49 -12.78 -7.32 -8.30
CA HIS A 49 -12.53 -7.81 -9.64
C HIS A 49 -13.81 -7.63 -10.46
N GLY A 50 -13.89 -6.50 -11.16
CA GLY A 50 -14.81 -6.35 -12.28
C GLY A 50 -16.17 -5.80 -11.90
N GLY A 51 -16.22 -4.50 -11.67
CA GLY A 51 -17.42 -3.71 -11.84
C GLY A 51 -17.02 -2.28 -12.08
N THR A 52 -17.59 -1.64 -13.09
CA THR A 52 -17.72 -0.18 -13.11
C THR A 52 -18.62 0.25 -11.95
N ALA A 53 -18.18 0.04 -10.71
CA ALA A 53 -18.71 0.76 -9.58
C ALA A 53 -18.32 2.21 -9.83
N HIS A 54 -19.32 3.06 -10.09
CA HIS A 54 -19.10 4.49 -10.17
C HIS A 54 -18.41 4.91 -8.87
N ALA A 55 -17.12 5.24 -8.93
CA ALA A 55 -16.38 5.67 -7.77
C ALA A 55 -17.15 6.84 -7.14
N THR A 56 -17.41 6.75 -5.84
CA THR A 56 -18.02 7.88 -5.11
C THR A 56 -17.11 9.08 -5.27
N LEU A 57 -17.65 10.18 -5.79
CA LEU A 57 -16.90 11.40 -6.03
C LEU A 57 -16.98 12.34 -4.83
N THR A 58 -15.87 12.99 -4.54
CA THR A 58 -15.80 14.13 -3.63
C THR A 58 -15.42 15.36 -4.43
N GLU A 59 -16.34 16.32 -4.49
CA GLU A 59 -16.09 17.60 -5.15
C GLU A 59 -15.06 18.41 -4.36
N VAL A 60 -14.05 18.90 -5.08
CA VAL A 60 -13.06 19.83 -4.57
C VAL A 60 -13.55 21.26 -4.73
N THR A 61 -13.19 22.11 -3.78
CA THR A 61 -13.34 23.57 -3.91
C THR A 61 -12.09 24.16 -4.56
N ASP A 62 -12.21 25.37 -5.13
CA ASP A 62 -11.07 26.06 -5.72
C ASP A 62 -9.99 26.44 -4.68
N PRO A 63 -8.69 26.36 -5.04
CA PRO A 63 -8.19 25.89 -6.33
C PRO A 63 -8.23 24.35 -6.43
N ALA A 64 -8.72 23.84 -7.56
CA ALA A 64 -8.77 22.40 -7.80
C ALA A 64 -7.35 21.78 -7.87
N PRO A 65 -7.16 20.57 -7.32
CA PRO A 65 -5.96 19.78 -7.55
C PRO A 65 -5.67 19.54 -9.04
N ALA A 66 -4.40 19.60 -9.41
CA ALA A 66 -3.93 19.21 -10.73
C ALA A 66 -2.84 18.14 -10.61
N MET A 67 -2.70 17.31 -11.65
CA MET A 67 -1.72 16.22 -11.67
C MET A 67 -1.05 16.07 -13.02
N THR A 68 0.26 15.83 -12.97
CA THR A 68 1.09 15.45 -14.12
C THR A 68 1.83 14.15 -13.83
N LEU A 69 2.05 13.35 -14.86
CA LEU A 69 2.73 12.07 -14.75
C LEU A 69 3.97 12.06 -15.64
N THR A 70 5.12 11.70 -15.08
CA THR A 70 6.38 11.53 -15.82
C THR A 70 6.97 10.17 -15.50
N LEU A 71 7.39 9.45 -16.54
CA LEU A 71 8.05 8.15 -16.40
C LEU A 71 9.55 8.29 -16.61
N HIS A 72 10.32 7.64 -15.75
CA HIS A 72 11.78 7.54 -15.85
C HIS A 72 12.18 6.08 -16.04
N PRO A 73 13.13 5.75 -16.93
CA PRO A 73 13.67 4.41 -17.04
C PRO A 73 14.28 3.94 -15.71
N ASP A 74 13.97 2.72 -15.28
CA ASP A 74 14.50 2.14 -14.03
C ASP A 74 14.86 0.65 -14.19
N GLY A 75 15.31 0.27 -15.39
CA GLY A 75 15.58 -1.11 -15.81
C GLY A 75 14.79 -1.51 -17.06
N ALA A 76 15.03 -2.73 -17.55
CA ALA A 76 14.42 -3.20 -18.80
C ALA A 76 12.88 -3.21 -18.72
N GLN A 77 12.34 -3.74 -17.62
CA GLN A 77 10.91 -3.95 -17.39
C GLN A 77 10.36 -3.10 -16.24
N SER A 78 10.98 -1.94 -16.01
CA SER A 78 10.65 -1.09 -14.87
C SER A 78 10.73 0.39 -15.23
N ARG A 79 9.85 1.17 -14.61
CA ARG A 79 9.79 2.62 -14.73
C ARG A 79 9.62 3.21 -13.34
N ASN A 80 10.33 4.29 -13.05
CA ASN A 80 10.04 5.09 -11.87
C ASN A 80 9.05 6.20 -12.28
N LEU A 81 7.86 6.18 -11.70
CA LEU A 81 6.81 7.17 -11.93
C LEU A 81 7.01 8.35 -10.97
N HIS A 82 6.98 9.55 -11.53
CA HIS A 82 6.80 10.79 -10.78
C HIS A 82 5.37 11.30 -10.96
N ILE A 83 4.66 11.49 -9.85
CA ILE A 83 3.33 12.07 -9.75
C ILE A 83 3.50 13.52 -9.26
N GLY A 84 3.58 14.45 -10.21
CA GLY A 84 3.61 15.88 -9.92
C GLY A 84 2.21 16.38 -9.60
N VAL A 85 2.05 17.10 -8.48
CA VAL A 85 0.74 17.59 -8.03
C VAL A 85 0.78 19.09 -7.72
N GLU A 86 -0.35 19.76 -7.93
CA GLU A 86 -0.61 21.13 -7.52
C GLU A 86 -1.89 21.20 -6.69
N ASN A 87 -1.96 22.09 -5.70
CA ASN A 87 -3.09 22.24 -4.78
C ASN A 87 -3.50 20.93 -4.06
N PHE A 88 -2.56 20.00 -3.93
CA PHE A 88 -2.76 18.71 -3.30
C PHE A 88 -1.52 18.30 -2.50
N THR A 89 -1.76 17.74 -1.32
CA THR A 89 -0.71 17.22 -0.43
C THR A 89 -0.97 15.73 -0.18
N PHE A 90 0.02 14.89 -0.47
CA PHE A 90 -0.03 13.50 -0.05
C PHE A 90 -0.11 13.41 1.49
N ASP A 91 -1.08 12.65 1.98
CA ASP A 91 -1.44 12.56 3.39
C ASP A 91 -1.47 11.11 3.88
N PRO A 92 -0.32 10.41 3.91
CA PRO A 92 -0.25 9.00 4.32
C PRO A 92 -0.89 8.73 5.69
N GLU A 93 -0.70 9.66 6.63
CA GLU A 93 -1.16 9.54 8.02
C GLU A 93 -2.69 9.70 8.13
N GLY A 94 -3.32 10.39 7.18
CA GLY A 94 -4.76 10.63 7.14
C GLY A 94 -5.58 9.56 6.43
N VAL A 95 -4.95 8.63 5.70
CA VAL A 95 -5.64 7.59 4.91
C VAL A 95 -6.53 6.71 5.80
N ASN A 96 -7.71 6.36 5.29
CA ASN A 96 -8.83 5.72 6.01
C ASN A 96 -9.52 6.62 7.05
N GLY A 97 -9.11 7.88 7.17
CA GLY A 97 -9.80 8.91 7.94
C GLY A 97 -10.83 9.67 7.11
N PRO A 98 -11.47 10.69 7.69
CA PRO A 98 -12.38 11.57 6.96
C PRO A 98 -11.65 12.35 5.86
N ALA A 99 -12.37 12.70 4.78
CA ALA A 99 -11.85 13.57 3.74
C ALA A 99 -11.39 14.92 4.31
N VAL A 100 -10.20 15.35 3.90
CA VAL A 100 -9.63 16.68 4.19
C VAL A 100 -9.36 17.37 2.86
N PRO A 101 -9.87 18.60 2.63
CA PRO A 101 -9.69 19.30 1.36
C PRO A 101 -8.21 19.39 0.94
N GLY A 102 -7.92 19.05 -0.32
CA GLY A 102 -6.57 19.09 -0.89
C GLY A 102 -5.60 18.07 -0.30
N ARG A 103 -6.07 17.07 0.45
CA ARG A 103 -5.22 16.03 1.06
C ARG A 103 -5.72 14.63 0.70
N GLY A 104 -4.79 13.70 0.53
CA GLY A 104 -5.15 12.34 0.23
C GLY A 104 -4.01 11.49 -0.32
N HIS A 105 -4.36 10.59 -1.23
CA HIS A 105 -3.41 9.68 -1.87
C HIS A 105 -3.82 9.41 -3.32
N ALA A 106 -2.95 8.75 -4.10
CA ALA A 106 -3.27 8.39 -5.48
C ALA A 106 -3.54 6.89 -5.62
N HIS A 107 -4.45 6.49 -6.50
CA HIS A 107 -4.60 5.09 -6.93
C HIS A 107 -4.04 4.93 -8.34
N LEU A 108 -3.28 3.85 -8.56
CA LEU A 108 -2.68 3.54 -9.84
C LEU A 108 -3.38 2.33 -10.43
N TYR A 109 -3.72 2.43 -11.71
CA TYR A 109 -4.34 1.38 -12.50
C TYR A 109 -3.50 1.13 -13.74
N LEU A 110 -3.15 -0.13 -14.00
CA LEU A 110 -2.47 -0.55 -15.22
C LEU A 110 -3.42 -1.42 -16.03
N ASN A 111 -3.70 -1.01 -17.27
CA ASN A 111 -4.68 -1.67 -18.15
C ASN A 111 -6.04 -1.90 -17.46
N GLY A 112 -6.50 -0.88 -16.72
CA GLY A 112 -7.76 -0.92 -15.96
C GLY A 112 -7.71 -1.67 -14.61
N VAL A 113 -6.63 -2.39 -14.32
CA VAL A 113 -6.48 -3.13 -13.05
C VAL A 113 -5.76 -2.26 -12.03
N LYS A 114 -6.34 -2.08 -10.84
CA LYS A 114 -5.68 -1.35 -9.74
C LYS A 114 -4.44 -2.11 -9.28
N ILE A 115 -3.27 -1.48 -9.37
CA ILE A 115 -1.98 -2.09 -9.01
C ILE A 115 -1.41 -1.55 -7.70
N ALA A 116 -1.72 -0.30 -7.34
CA ALA A 116 -1.11 0.32 -6.16
C ALA A 116 -1.91 1.51 -5.62
N ARG A 117 -1.53 1.91 -4.40
CA ARG A 117 -1.82 3.24 -3.83
C ARG A 117 -0.49 3.96 -3.65
N ALA A 118 -0.37 5.18 -4.11
CA ALA A 118 0.81 6.01 -3.86
C ALA A 118 0.52 7.04 -2.76
N TYR A 119 1.37 7.01 -1.73
CA TYR A 119 1.32 7.94 -0.59
C TYR A 119 2.37 9.05 -0.70
N GLY A 120 2.94 9.22 -1.88
CA GLY A 120 3.99 10.19 -2.17
C GLY A 120 4.19 10.33 -3.67
N PRO A 121 5.06 11.26 -4.09
CA PRO A 121 5.20 11.63 -5.49
C PRO A 121 5.98 10.61 -6.33
N TRP A 122 6.71 9.67 -5.72
CA TRP A 122 7.54 8.69 -6.43
C TRP A 122 7.06 7.27 -6.19
N MET A 123 6.96 6.48 -7.25
CA MET A 123 6.59 5.08 -7.20
C MET A 123 7.30 4.27 -8.28
N GLN A 124 7.91 3.17 -7.89
CA GLN A 124 8.46 2.20 -8.82
C GLN A 124 7.33 1.36 -9.43
N LEU A 125 7.32 1.26 -10.76
CA LEU A 125 6.53 0.32 -11.53
C LEU A 125 7.50 -0.77 -12.00
N ASP A 126 7.32 -1.99 -11.51
CA ASP A 126 8.16 -3.14 -11.84
C ASP A 126 7.38 -4.23 -12.57
N ALA A 127 8.11 -5.26 -13.02
CA ALA A 127 7.57 -6.43 -13.70
C ALA A 127 6.62 -6.10 -14.88
N LEU A 128 6.86 -4.97 -15.57
CA LEU A 128 6.05 -4.56 -16.72
C LEU A 128 6.37 -5.47 -17.91
N LEU A 129 5.33 -6.06 -18.50
CA LEU A 129 5.49 -6.92 -19.67
C LEU A 129 5.94 -6.09 -20.89
N VAL A 130 6.57 -6.74 -21.87
CA VAL A 130 6.91 -6.08 -23.14
C VAL A 130 5.62 -5.67 -23.85
N GLY A 131 5.59 -4.45 -24.37
CA GLY A 131 4.44 -3.88 -25.08
C GLY A 131 4.02 -2.50 -24.56
N THR A 132 2.80 -2.11 -24.93
CA THR A 132 2.19 -0.84 -24.49
C THR A 132 1.14 -1.11 -23.43
N HIS A 133 1.24 -0.38 -22.33
CA HIS A 133 0.29 -0.41 -21.22
C HIS A 133 -0.34 0.97 -21.03
N GLU A 134 -1.59 0.99 -20.61
CA GLU A 134 -2.27 2.19 -20.16
C GLU A 134 -2.10 2.33 -18.65
N LEU A 135 -1.45 3.41 -18.19
CA LEU A 135 -1.37 3.76 -16.79
C LEU A 135 -2.34 4.91 -16.51
N ARG A 136 -3.38 4.64 -15.72
CA ARG A 136 -4.30 5.64 -15.20
C ARG A 136 -4.01 5.87 -13.72
N VAL A 137 -3.90 7.14 -13.33
CA VAL A 137 -3.71 7.56 -11.95
C VAL A 137 -4.86 8.48 -11.55
N THR A 138 -5.43 8.27 -10.37
CA THR A 138 -6.49 9.11 -9.80
C THR A 138 -6.01 9.76 -8.53
N LEU A 139 -6.47 10.98 -8.24
CA LEU A 139 -6.33 11.56 -6.89
C LEU A 139 -7.58 11.20 -6.05
N ASN A 140 -7.35 10.77 -4.82
CA ASN A 140 -8.37 10.28 -3.91
C ASN A 140 -8.25 10.98 -2.57
N ALA A 141 -9.37 11.28 -1.93
CA ALA A 141 -9.41 11.77 -0.56
C ALA A 141 -8.97 10.68 0.44
N ASN A 142 -8.78 11.09 1.69
CA ASN A 142 -8.44 10.20 2.81
C ASN A 142 -9.46 9.07 3.03
N ASP A 143 -10.73 9.29 2.71
CA ASP A 143 -11.81 8.30 2.82
C ASP A 143 -11.98 7.42 1.57
N HIS A 144 -11.00 7.46 0.64
CA HIS A 144 -10.94 6.74 -0.64
C HIS A 144 -11.89 7.22 -1.74
N THR A 145 -12.75 8.20 -1.49
CA THR A 145 -13.55 8.82 -2.57
C THR A 145 -12.62 9.45 -3.61
N GLN A 146 -13.00 9.36 -4.89
CA GLN A 146 -12.20 9.96 -5.96
C GLN A 146 -12.47 11.46 -5.98
N LEU A 147 -11.41 12.27 -6.02
CA LEU A 147 -11.56 13.71 -6.11
C LEU A 147 -12.10 14.08 -7.49
N ALA A 148 -13.02 15.03 -7.53
CA ALA A 148 -13.58 15.58 -8.76
C ALA A 148 -13.66 17.10 -8.69
N SER A 149 -13.61 17.77 -9.83
CA SER A 149 -13.91 19.19 -9.96
C SER A 149 -15.00 19.38 -11.00
N ASN A 150 -16.11 20.01 -10.60
CA ASN A 150 -17.28 20.21 -11.46
C ASN A 150 -17.82 18.89 -12.03
N GLY A 151 -17.84 17.83 -11.22
CA GLY A 151 -18.27 16.49 -11.63
C GLY A 151 -17.27 15.73 -12.51
N VAL A 152 -16.12 16.32 -12.82
CA VAL A 152 -15.06 15.67 -13.61
C VAL A 152 -14.01 15.08 -12.65
N PRO A 153 -13.78 13.75 -12.65
CA PRO A 153 -12.77 13.14 -11.81
C PRO A 153 -11.36 13.68 -12.12
N ILE A 154 -10.57 13.88 -11.07
CA ILE A 154 -9.18 14.33 -11.19
C ILE A 154 -8.31 13.10 -11.39
N GLU A 155 -8.00 12.83 -12.66
CA GLU A 155 -7.21 11.69 -13.09
C GLU A 155 -6.38 12.01 -14.34
N THR A 156 -5.30 11.26 -14.53
CA THR A 156 -4.42 11.37 -15.71
C THR A 156 -4.11 9.97 -16.23
N THR A 157 -4.15 9.81 -17.55
CA THR A 157 -3.80 8.56 -18.22
C THR A 157 -2.63 8.79 -19.18
N ILE A 158 -1.63 7.92 -19.12
CA ILE A 158 -0.47 7.92 -20.03
C ILE A 158 -0.18 6.50 -20.55
N ALA A 159 0.47 6.43 -21.71
CA ALA A 159 1.01 5.17 -22.22
C ALA A 159 2.38 4.88 -21.58
N VAL A 160 2.57 3.64 -21.12
CA VAL A 160 3.86 3.09 -20.70
C VAL A 160 4.32 2.11 -21.77
N VAL A 161 5.46 2.37 -22.39
CA VAL A 161 6.02 1.47 -23.42
C VAL A 161 7.25 0.77 -22.87
N ILE A 162 7.24 -0.56 -22.92
CA ILE A 162 8.34 -1.46 -22.61
C ILE A 162 8.77 -2.15 -23.90
N GLU A 163 10.08 -2.08 -24.19
CA GLU A 163 10.72 -2.68 -25.38
C GLU A 163 11.22 -4.09 -25.11
#